data_AF-A0A6B0YZM4-F1
#
_entry.id   AF-A0A6B0YZM4-F1
#
_cell.length_a   1.000
_cell.length_b   1.000
_cell.length_c   1.000
_cell.angle_alpha   90.00
_cell.angle_beta   90.00
_cell.angle_gamma   90.00
#
_symmetry.space_group_name_H-M   'P 1'
#
loop_
_entity.id
_entity.type
_entity.pdbx_description
1 polymer ?
#
loop_
_entity_poly.entity_id
_entity_poly.type
_entity_poly.pdbx_seq_one_letter_code
_entity_poly.pdbx_strand_id
1 'polypeptide(L)'
;MQTFEVRGQERVASSILLDDVTDVEGQCEAVGWSEEGRCEVRVVPVGDSGAGESILVHGGNHGIRLRSYGALADWSLESEDEFGEPYMLLPTGTSIEFIESAETC
;
A
#
# COMPACT_ATOMS: atom_id res chain seq x y z
N MET A 1 14.15 -9.02 11.76
CA MET A 1 14.06 -7.91 10.79
C MET A 1 14.18 -8.54 9.43
N GLN A 2 13.11 -8.53 8.64
CA GLN A 2 13.16 -8.96 7.24
C GLN A 2 13.80 -7.82 6.43
N THR A 3 14.76 -8.15 5.58
CA THR A 3 15.43 -7.18 4.71
C THR A 3 14.98 -7.41 3.28
N PHE A 4 14.40 -6.40 2.67
CA PHE A 4 13.98 -6.43 1.28
C PHE A 4 15.05 -5.76 0.40
N GLU A 5 15.40 -6.39 -0.72
CA GLU A 5 16.34 -5.78 -1.68
C GLU A 5 15.56 -4.92 -2.68
N VAL A 6 15.68 -3.60 -2.60
CA VAL A 6 15.00 -2.68 -3.54
C VAL A 6 15.50 -2.90 -4.96
N ARG A 7 14.57 -3.13 -5.89
CA ARG A 7 14.84 -3.43 -7.32
C ARG A 7 14.53 -2.27 -8.26
N GLY A 8 13.89 -1.22 -7.80
CA GLY A 8 13.45 -0.11 -8.65
C GLY A 8 13.04 1.12 -7.86
N GLN A 9 12.33 2.02 -8.55
CA GLN A 9 11.93 3.31 -7.99
C GLN A 9 10.70 3.17 -7.09
N GLU A 10 10.74 3.83 -5.95
CA GLU A 10 9.59 4.02 -5.08
C GLU A 10 8.62 5.03 -5.71
N ARG A 11 7.33 4.68 -5.72
CA ARG A 11 6.25 5.51 -6.28
C ARG A 11 5.11 5.61 -5.29
N VAL A 12 4.39 6.72 -5.29
CA VAL A 12 3.18 6.88 -4.48
C VAL A 12 2.00 6.23 -5.19
N ALA A 13 1.19 5.46 -4.47
CA ALA A 13 -0.05 4.91 -4.97
C ALA A 13 -1.28 5.58 -4.33
N SER A 14 -2.39 5.56 -5.06
CA SER A 14 -3.72 5.96 -4.55
C SER A 14 -4.61 4.76 -4.28
N SER A 15 -4.55 3.79 -5.19
CA SER A 15 -5.47 2.65 -5.24
C SER A 15 -4.73 1.41 -5.70
N ILE A 16 -5.14 0.27 -5.14
CA ILE A 16 -4.54 -1.03 -5.37
C ILE A 16 -5.67 -2.01 -5.68
N LEU A 17 -5.54 -2.77 -6.76
CA LEU A 17 -6.45 -3.85 -7.08
C LEU A 17 -5.99 -5.12 -6.37
N LEU A 18 -6.75 -5.57 -5.38
CA LEU A 18 -6.46 -6.79 -4.63
C LEU A 18 -7.34 -7.92 -5.16
N ASP A 19 -6.70 -8.97 -5.70
CA ASP A 19 -7.35 -10.19 -6.17
C ASP A 19 -7.02 -11.31 -5.17
N ASP A 20 -7.98 -11.67 -4.29
CA ASP A 20 -7.91 -12.80 -3.35
C ASP A 20 -6.75 -12.78 -2.31
N VAL A 21 -5.88 -11.77 -2.32
CA VAL A 21 -4.71 -11.68 -1.42
C VAL A 21 -5.08 -11.20 -0.01
N THR A 22 -6.22 -10.51 0.15
CA THR A 22 -6.66 -9.90 1.41
C THR A 22 -8.13 -10.19 1.69
N ASP A 23 -8.58 -9.93 2.93
CA ASP A 23 -10.01 -9.98 3.32
C ASP A 23 -10.87 -8.96 2.54
N VAL A 24 -10.22 -8.03 1.83
CA VAL A 24 -10.83 -7.12 0.87
C VAL A 24 -10.55 -7.61 -0.55
N GLU A 25 -11.63 -7.81 -1.32
CA GLU A 25 -11.55 -8.16 -2.73
C GLU A 25 -11.91 -6.95 -3.61
N GLY A 26 -11.13 -6.73 -4.66
CA GLY A 26 -11.35 -5.69 -5.66
C GLY A 26 -10.51 -4.43 -5.48
N GLN A 27 -10.95 -3.34 -6.11
CA GLN A 27 -10.24 -2.06 -6.07
C GLN A 27 -10.38 -1.46 -4.68
N CYS A 28 -9.23 -1.17 -4.06
CA CYS A 28 -9.16 -0.60 -2.72
C CYS A 28 -8.39 0.71 -2.75
N GLU A 29 -8.85 1.69 -1.98
CA GLU A 29 -8.06 2.88 -1.67
C GLU A 29 -7.05 2.52 -0.58
N ALA A 30 -5.81 2.98 -0.76
CA ALA A 30 -4.72 2.71 0.16
C ALA A 30 -4.13 4.02 0.68
N VAL A 31 -3.96 4.13 2.00
CA VAL A 31 -3.33 5.28 2.64
C VAL A 31 -2.30 4.82 3.65
N GLY A 32 -1.22 5.57 3.80
CA GLY A 32 -0.27 5.37 4.89
C GLY A 32 -0.77 6.02 6.18
N TRP A 33 -0.29 5.53 7.32
CA TRP A 33 -0.56 6.14 8.61
C TRP A 33 0.75 6.40 9.36
N SER A 34 0.81 7.57 9.98
CA SER A 34 1.95 8.04 10.76
C SER A 34 1.47 8.66 12.07
N GLU A 35 2.40 9.08 12.92
CA GLU A 35 2.07 9.83 14.15
C GLU A 35 1.37 11.16 13.84
N GLU A 36 1.65 11.76 12.68
CA GLU A 36 1.02 12.99 12.19
C GLU A 36 -0.35 12.74 11.54
N GLY A 37 -0.76 11.47 11.41
CA GLY A 37 -2.01 11.03 10.79
C GLY A 37 -1.81 10.43 9.41
N ARG A 38 -2.79 10.66 8.53
CA ARG A 38 -2.80 10.11 7.16
C ARG A 38 -1.62 10.62 6.35
N CYS A 39 -0.95 9.72 5.64
CA CYS A 39 0.12 10.01 4.72
C CYS A 39 -0.02 9.19 3.43
N GLU A 40 0.82 9.50 2.45
CA GLU A 40 0.85 8.79 1.17
C GLU A 40 1.34 7.35 1.36
N VAL A 41 0.71 6.42 0.64
CA VAL A 41 1.22 5.05 0.54
C VAL A 41 2.25 4.97 -0.57
N ARG A 42 3.36 4.31 -0.29
CA ARG A 42 4.49 4.15 -1.19
C ARG A 42 4.64 2.70 -1.60
N VAL A 43 5.11 2.54 -2.81
CA VAL A 43 5.14 1.27 -3.49
C VAL A 43 6.49 1.13 -4.18
N VAL A 44 7.21 0.08 -3.84
CA VAL A 44 8.56 -0.15 -4.34
C VAL A 44 8.74 -1.62 -4.71
N PRO A 45 9.23 -1.93 -5.92
CA PRO A 45 9.56 -3.30 -6.28
C PRO A 45 10.75 -3.77 -5.45
N VAL A 46 10.62 -4.93 -4.83
CA VAL A 46 11.61 -5.55 -3.96
C VAL A 46 11.84 -7.00 -4.35
N GLY A 47 13.06 -7.48 -4.18
CA GLY A 47 13.37 -8.90 -4.19
C GLY A 47 13.32 -9.47 -2.79
N ASP A 48 12.65 -10.61 -2.63
CA ASP A 48 12.80 -11.48 -1.47
C ASP A 48 13.73 -12.65 -1.86
N SER A 49 14.72 -12.93 -1.01
CA SER A 49 15.79 -13.89 -1.26
C SER A 49 15.26 -15.34 -1.20
N GLY A 50 14.48 -15.73 -2.21
CA GLY A 50 13.91 -17.08 -2.36
C GLY A 50 12.56 -17.09 -3.08
N ALA A 51 11.76 -16.03 -2.97
CA ALA A 51 10.39 -15.95 -3.52
C ALA A 51 10.29 -15.20 -4.87
N GLY A 52 11.35 -14.48 -5.27
CA GLY A 52 11.37 -13.72 -6.52
C GLY A 52 11.16 -12.22 -6.30
N GLU A 53 10.68 -11.54 -7.33
CA GLU A 53 10.36 -10.12 -7.28
C GLU A 53 8.90 -9.93 -6.84
N SER A 54 8.70 -9.00 -5.91
CA SER A 54 7.42 -8.60 -5.35
C SER A 54 7.34 -7.08 -5.27
N ILE A 55 6.15 -6.57 -5.01
CA ILE A 55 5.89 -5.16 -4.79
C ILE A 55 5.66 -4.95 -3.30
N LEU A 56 6.53 -4.18 -2.66
CA LEU A 56 6.35 -3.76 -1.28
C LEU A 56 5.50 -2.49 -1.25
N VAL A 57 4.36 -2.58 -0.57
CA VAL A 57 3.48 -1.45 -0.28
C VAL A 57 3.64 -1.11 1.19
N HIS A 58 4.05 0.13 1.48
CA HIS A 58 4.26 0.61 2.85
C HIS A 58 3.85 2.08 2.96
N GLY A 59 3.52 2.54 4.16
CA GLY A 59 3.04 3.90 4.35
C GLY A 59 3.24 4.37 5.78
N GLY A 60 3.95 5.48 5.96
CA GLY A 60 4.25 6.04 7.27
C GLY A 60 4.91 5.08 8.26
N ASN A 61 4.91 5.45 9.53
CA ASN A 61 5.54 4.66 10.60
C ASN A 61 4.56 3.66 11.26
N HIS A 62 3.26 3.82 11.03
CA HIS A 62 2.21 2.98 11.63
C HIS A 62 1.61 1.99 10.62
N GLY A 63 2.13 1.94 9.40
CA GLY A 63 1.70 1.02 8.36
C GLY A 63 0.61 1.59 7.45
N ILE A 64 0.06 0.73 6.62
CA ILE A 64 -0.94 1.07 5.60
C ILE A 64 -2.34 0.72 6.07
N ARG A 65 -3.32 1.46 5.56
CA ARG A 65 -4.74 1.16 5.68
C ARG A 65 -5.38 1.05 4.32
N LEU A 66 -6.28 0.07 4.21
CA LEU A 66 -7.04 -0.24 3.02
C LEU A 66 -8.52 -0.09 3.32
N ARG A 67 -9.27 0.38 2.33
CA ARG A 67 -10.73 0.30 2.31
C ARG A 67 -11.21 0.08 0.88
N SER A 68 -12.41 -0.47 0.75
CA SER A 68 -13.07 -0.62 -0.56
C SER A 68 -13.19 0.71 -1.28
N TYR A 69 -12.87 0.73 -2.58
CA TYR A 69 -12.92 1.93 -3.40
C TYR A 69 -14.34 2.52 -3.43
N GLY A 70 -14.45 3.83 -3.14
CA GLY A 70 -15.72 4.54 -3.14
C GLY A 70 -16.48 4.49 -1.82
N ALA A 71 -15.85 4.01 -0.74
CA ALA A 71 -16.39 4.17 0.61
C ALA A 71 -16.53 5.67 0.94
N LEU A 72 -17.76 6.08 1.27
CA LEU A 72 -18.08 7.48 1.59
C LEU A 72 -17.74 7.86 3.04
N ALA A 73 -17.43 6.86 3.88
CA ALA A 73 -17.02 7.09 5.26
C ALA A 73 -15.63 7.74 5.30
N ASP A 74 -15.43 8.64 6.25
CA ASP A 74 -14.10 9.16 6.55
C ASP A 74 -13.20 8.06 7.12
N TRP A 75 -11.90 8.17 6.86
CA TRP A 75 -10.90 7.26 7.45
C TRP A 75 -10.90 7.40 8.97
N SER A 76 -11.07 6.27 9.67
CA SER A 76 -11.13 6.19 11.12
C SER A 76 -10.46 4.93 11.63
N LEU A 77 -9.65 5.10 12.68
CA LEU A 77 -8.98 3.96 13.33
C LEU A 77 -9.96 2.94 13.91
N GLU A 78 -11.21 3.34 14.14
CA GLU A 78 -12.29 2.55 14.73
C GLU A 78 -13.23 1.91 13.69
N SER A 79 -13.06 2.18 12.39
CA SER A 79 -13.87 1.55 11.34
C SER A 79 -13.56 0.06 11.21
N GLU A 80 -14.59 -0.78 11.23
CA GLU A 80 -14.45 -2.23 10.99
C GLU A 80 -14.24 -2.56 9.50
N ASP A 81 -14.66 -1.67 8.60
CA ASP A 81 -14.46 -1.77 7.15
C ASP A 81 -13.07 -1.30 6.68
N GLU A 82 -12.19 -0.93 7.62
CA GLU A 82 -10.82 -0.53 7.33
C GLU A 82 -9.82 -1.58 7.80
N PHE A 83 -8.94 -2.00 6.90
CA PHE A 83 -7.95 -3.04 7.16
C PHE A 83 -6.58 -2.41 7.29
N GLY A 84 -5.94 -2.57 8.45
CA GLY A 84 -4.61 -2.06 8.73
C GLY A 84 -3.55 -3.14 8.66
N GLU A 85 -2.55 -2.95 7.81
CA GLU A 85 -1.40 -3.85 7.68
C GLU A 85 -0.10 -3.06 7.89
N PRO A 86 0.95 -3.64 8.50
CA PRO A 86 2.22 -2.94 8.66
C PRO A 86 2.87 -2.63 7.29
N TYR A 87 2.77 -3.56 6.36
CA TYR A 87 3.13 -3.44 4.95
C TYR A 87 2.45 -4.59 4.19
N MET A 88 2.31 -4.45 2.87
CA MET A 88 1.86 -5.53 1.99
C MET A 88 2.95 -5.94 1.00
N LEU A 89 3.00 -7.22 0.70
CA LEU A 89 3.79 -7.77 -0.40
C LEU A 89 2.84 -8.29 -1.47
N LEU A 90 2.82 -7.61 -2.60
CA LEU A 90 1.98 -7.94 -3.74
C LEU A 90 2.82 -8.55 -4.87
N PRO A 91 2.26 -9.42 -5.71
CA PRO A 91 2.98 -9.89 -6.90
C PRO A 91 3.24 -8.74 -7.88
N THR A 92 4.29 -8.85 -8.70
CA THR A 92 4.68 -7.82 -9.69
C THR A 92 3.65 -7.55 -10.78
N GLY A 93 2.65 -8.42 -10.92
CA GLY A 93 1.51 -8.26 -11.84
C GLY A 93 0.31 -7.52 -11.26
N THR A 94 0.35 -7.09 -9.99
CA THR A 94 -0.79 -6.39 -9.37
C THR A 94 -1.04 -5.04 -10.02
N SER A 95 -2.30 -4.75 -10.32
CA SER A 95 -2.70 -3.45 -10.87
C SER A 95 -2.74 -2.40 -9.76
N ILE A 96 -1.86 -1.41 -9.87
CA ILE A 96 -1.73 -0.32 -8.89
C ILE A 96 -1.86 1.00 -9.64
N GLU A 97 -2.72 1.87 -9.14
CA GLU A 97 -2.83 3.23 -9.64
C GLU A 97 -1.87 4.12 -8.85
N PHE A 98 -0.96 4.75 -9.58
CA PHE A 98 0.04 5.63 -9.02
C PHE A 98 -0.46 7.07 -9.08
N ILE A 99 -0.22 7.81 -7.99
CA ILE A 99 -0.32 9.26 -8.03
C ILE A 99 0.96 9.73 -8.70
N GLU A 100 0.84 10.56 -9.73
CA GLU A 100 1.99 11.31 -10.20
C GLU A 100 2.37 12.28 -9.08
N SER A 101 3.29 11.85 -8.20
CA SER A 101 3.95 12.77 -7.29
C SER A 101 4.56 13.85 -8.16
N ALA A 102 4.01 15.06 -8.08
CA ALA A 102 4.63 16.22 -8.69
C ALA A 102 6.07 16.26 -8.15
N GLU A 103 7.03 15.97 -9.02
CA GLU A 103 8.42 16.20 -8.69
C GLU A 103 8.58 17.66 -8.27
N THR A 104 9.45 17.88 -7.28
CA THR A 104 10.14 19.15 -6.96
C THR A 104 9.58 19.92 -5.75
N CYS A 105 10.40 19.96 -4.70
CA CYS A 105 10.96 21.23 -4.24
C CYS A 105 12.49 21.09 -4.24
#